data_AF-A0A0K0DPW8-F1
#
_entry.id   AF-A0A0K0DPW8-F1
#
_cell.length_a   1.000
_cell.length_b   1.000
_cell.length_c   1.000
_cell.angle_alpha   90.00
_cell.angle_beta   90.00
_cell.angle_gamma   90.00
#
_symmetry.space_group_name_H-M   'P 1'
#
loop_
_entity.id
_entity.type
_entity.pdbx_description
1 polymer ?
#
loop_
_entity_poly.entity_id
_entity_poly.type
_entity_poly.pdbx_seq_one_letter_code
_entity_poly.pdbx_strand_id
1 'polypeptide(L)'
;MKAIAQKDRQISSLRLRLRKAEEMSQTKEKELEENNKKVERLERTVNTLQRQLAQVRGNYAKQTHEMAAELQAARAHNLRRKGSIGLLPTVNDQTVHGKPVGTVDPQAPEQQKSTQERSKSVSWADKPVPTHVLPNAASYTSGSSQMKFIEQGVGYFGSCRLFKNEIGEWTKVTTTDCGCDFYEYSNSDVRWISCDRTVEVNYFGIVGATVVTLIKGCSIRYFNSGQIELYRLSGEISRFDPATKRRTETMIHSDGSKYVEIFDSTGCFVRIEGTNRTSHNFGERSSYRGHPSDRHVYNHSNSEPEWIEPEYHVCCLGVEDVGYVKHTTRLENGGERKRMCVEWGHVARARQRQIEARKCQELVALNATM
;
A
#
# COMPACT_ATOMS: atom_id res chain seq x y z
N MET A 1 -11.72 -11.31 76.83
CA MET A 1 -12.95 -11.25 76.01
C MET A 1 -12.91 -10.24 74.86
N LYS A 2 -12.44 -8.97 75.03
CA LYS A 2 -12.44 -7.96 73.95
C LYS A 2 -11.61 -8.33 72.69
N ALA A 3 -10.47 -9.02 72.85
CA ALA A 3 -9.62 -9.43 71.74
C ALA A 3 -10.22 -10.53 70.85
N ILE A 4 -11.05 -11.42 71.44
CA ILE A 4 -11.71 -12.51 70.71
C ILE A 4 -12.79 -11.94 69.79
N ALA A 5 -13.64 -11.05 70.31
CA ALA A 5 -14.66 -10.37 69.52
C ALA A 5 -14.08 -9.54 68.35
N GLN A 6 -12.89 -8.96 68.52
CA GLN A 6 -12.20 -8.24 67.45
C GLN A 6 -11.66 -9.19 66.36
N LYS A 7 -11.10 -10.34 66.76
CA LYS A 7 -10.65 -11.39 65.84
C LYS A 7 -11.83 -11.97 65.05
N ASP A 8 -12.98 -12.18 65.69
CA ASP A 8 -14.19 -12.71 65.01
C ASP A 8 -14.72 -11.73 63.95
N ARG A 9 -14.68 -10.43 64.22
CA ARG A 9 -15.03 -9.39 63.22
C ARG A 9 -14.07 -9.39 62.03
N GLN A 10 -12.76 -9.53 62.28
CA GLN A 10 -11.76 -9.62 61.22
C GLN A 10 -11.93 -10.88 60.37
N ILE A 11 -12.16 -12.04 60.99
CA ILE A 11 -12.40 -13.31 60.29
C ILE A 11 -13.67 -13.20 59.42
N SER A 12 -14.72 -12.59 59.94
CA SER A 12 -15.97 -12.38 59.21
C SER A 12 -15.78 -11.46 57.99
N SER A 13 -15.00 -10.38 58.14
CA SER A 13 -14.64 -9.50 57.03
C SER A 13 -13.78 -10.22 55.98
N LEU A 14 -12.83 -11.06 56.39
CA LEU A 14 -11.98 -11.80 55.46
C LEU A 14 -12.78 -12.85 54.68
N ARG A 15 -13.70 -13.57 55.33
CA ARG A 15 -14.62 -14.52 54.66
C ARG A 15 -15.53 -13.84 53.64
N LEU A 16 -15.97 -12.61 53.89
CA LEU A 16 -16.76 -11.85 52.93
C LEU A 16 -15.93 -11.41 51.72
N ARG A 17 -14.69 -10.95 51.95
CA ARG A 17 -13.77 -10.58 50.85
C ARG A 17 -13.40 -11.79 50.00
N LEU A 18 -13.18 -12.95 50.61
CA LEU A 18 -12.89 -14.19 49.90
C LEU A 18 -14.04 -14.57 48.97
N ARG A 19 -15.29 -14.58 49.45
CA ARG A 19 -16.47 -14.86 48.62
C ARG A 19 -16.60 -13.91 47.43
N LYS A 20 -16.41 -12.60 47.66
CA LYS A 20 -16.42 -11.61 46.56
C LYS A 20 -15.30 -11.85 45.54
N ALA A 21 -14.11 -12.25 45.99
CA ALA A 21 -13.00 -12.56 45.11
C ALA A 21 -13.28 -13.82 44.28
N GLU A 22 -13.88 -14.86 44.89
CA GLU A 22 -14.30 -16.09 44.21
C GLU A 22 -15.37 -15.82 43.15
N GLU A 23 -16.39 -15.02 43.46
CA GLU A 23 -17.44 -14.60 42.50
C GLU A 23 -16.86 -13.81 41.32
N MET A 24 -15.94 -12.87 41.58
CA MET A 24 -15.24 -12.15 40.51
C MET A 24 -14.36 -13.09 39.67
N SER A 25 -13.72 -14.07 40.29
CA SER A 25 -12.91 -15.07 39.59
C SER A 25 -13.76 -15.91 38.64
N GLN A 26 -14.90 -16.41 39.11
CA GLN A 26 -15.83 -17.19 38.29
C GLN A 26 -16.40 -16.37 37.12
N THR A 27 -16.68 -15.09 37.34
CA THR A 27 -17.15 -14.19 36.28
C THR A 27 -16.08 -14.00 35.19
N LYS A 28 -14.84 -13.74 35.60
CA LYS A 28 -13.71 -13.61 34.67
C LYS A 28 -13.41 -14.91 33.91
N GLU A 29 -13.54 -16.05 34.57
CA GLU A 29 -13.35 -17.36 33.94
C GLU A 29 -14.40 -17.61 32.85
N LYS A 30 -15.66 -17.23 33.11
CA LYS A 30 -16.73 -17.30 32.11
C LYS A 30 -16.49 -16.34 30.92
N GLU A 31 -16.04 -15.12 31.18
CA GLU A 31 -15.67 -14.16 30.13
C GLU A 31 -14.49 -14.65 29.28
N LEU A 32 -13.49 -15.27 29.92
CA LEU A 32 -12.34 -15.87 29.23
C LEU A 32 -12.79 -17.00 28.29
N GLU A 33 -13.67 -17.87 28.75
CA GLU A 33 -14.24 -18.97 27.97
C GLU A 33 -15.04 -18.47 26.76
N GLU A 34 -15.85 -17.41 26.93
CA GLU A 34 -16.57 -16.78 25.82
C GLU A 34 -15.62 -16.11 24.81
N ASN A 35 -14.55 -15.48 25.29
CA ASN A 35 -13.54 -14.87 24.42
C ASN A 35 -12.74 -15.93 23.66
N ASN A 36 -12.36 -17.05 24.29
CA ASN A 36 -11.72 -18.18 23.62
C ASN A 36 -12.59 -18.72 22.48
N LYS A 37 -13.91 -18.87 22.70
CA LYS A 37 -14.85 -19.26 21.64
C LYS A 37 -14.93 -18.25 20.50
N LYS A 38 -14.80 -16.94 20.77
CA LYS A 38 -14.73 -15.90 19.73
C LYS A 38 -13.43 -15.98 18.94
N VAL A 39 -12.30 -16.20 19.62
CA VAL A 39 -10.99 -16.37 18.99
C VAL A 39 -11.01 -17.58 18.05
N GLU A 40 -11.48 -18.74 18.49
CA GLU A 40 -11.60 -19.93 17.64
C GLU A 40 -12.46 -19.68 16.39
N ARG A 41 -13.56 -18.94 16.52
CA ARG A 41 -14.42 -18.59 15.37
C ARG A 41 -13.66 -17.69 14.39
N LEU A 42 -12.95 -16.68 14.89
CA LEU A 42 -12.15 -15.77 14.07
C LEU A 42 -11.01 -16.52 13.37
N GLU A 43 -10.33 -17.44 14.05
CA GLU A 43 -9.29 -18.28 13.45
C GLU A 43 -9.85 -19.13 12.29
N ARG A 44 -11.03 -19.73 12.46
CA ARG A 44 -11.71 -20.47 11.36
C ARG A 44 -12.03 -19.56 10.18
N THR A 45 -12.48 -18.33 10.44
CA THR A 45 -12.73 -17.33 9.39
C THR A 45 -11.45 -16.94 8.67
N VAL A 46 -10.36 -16.66 9.39
CA VAL A 46 -9.05 -16.33 8.81
C VAL A 46 -8.54 -17.47 7.94
N ASN A 47 -8.60 -18.72 8.42
CA ASN A 47 -8.20 -19.89 7.65
C ASN A 47 -9.03 -20.10 6.37
N THR A 48 -10.29 -19.67 6.39
CA THR A 48 -11.17 -19.72 5.20
C THR A 48 -10.78 -18.63 4.21
N LEU A 49 -10.57 -17.39 4.68
CA LEU A 49 -10.14 -16.26 3.85
C LEU A 49 -8.76 -16.49 3.24
N GLN A 50 -7.82 -17.07 3.98
CA GLN A 50 -6.50 -17.44 3.46
C GLN A 50 -6.59 -18.46 2.33
N ARG A 51 -7.46 -19.48 2.46
CA ARG A 51 -7.72 -20.46 1.39
C ARG A 51 -8.33 -19.80 0.15
N GLN A 52 -9.30 -18.91 0.33
CA GLN A 52 -9.89 -18.15 -0.78
C GLN A 52 -8.86 -17.26 -1.48
N LEU A 53 -7.98 -16.59 -0.72
CA LEU A 53 -6.92 -15.77 -1.27
C LEU A 53 -5.89 -16.60 -2.06
N ALA A 54 -5.53 -17.78 -1.56
CA ALA A 54 -4.66 -18.71 -2.27
C ALA A 54 -5.29 -19.19 -3.59
N GLN A 55 -6.60 -19.46 -3.59
CA GLN A 55 -7.34 -19.84 -4.80
C GLN A 55 -7.37 -18.70 -5.83
N VAL A 56 -7.62 -17.46 -5.39
CA VAL A 56 -7.61 -16.27 -6.27
C VAL A 56 -6.22 -16.07 -6.87
N ARG A 57 -5.15 -16.20 -6.07
CA ARG A 57 -3.76 -16.13 -6.56
C ARG A 57 -3.46 -17.22 -7.60
N GLY A 58 -3.89 -18.45 -7.35
CA GLY A 58 -3.74 -19.56 -8.30
C GLY A 58 -4.46 -19.31 -9.62
N ASN A 59 -5.69 -18.80 -9.57
CA ASN A 59 -6.46 -18.46 -10.77
C ASN A 59 -5.81 -17.32 -11.56
N TYR A 60 -5.33 -16.29 -10.87
CA TYR A 60 -4.63 -15.17 -11.50
C TYR A 60 -3.33 -15.62 -12.19
N ALA A 61 -2.56 -16.50 -11.55
CA ALA A 61 -1.35 -17.07 -12.13
C ALA A 61 -1.65 -17.87 -13.41
N LYS A 62 -2.72 -18.69 -13.41
CA LYS A 62 -3.17 -19.45 -14.60
C LYS A 62 -3.57 -18.52 -15.74
N GLN A 63 -4.41 -17.52 -15.46
CA GLN A 63 -4.85 -16.54 -16.45
C GLN A 63 -3.66 -15.76 -17.06
N THR A 64 -2.67 -15.42 -16.23
CA THR A 64 -1.46 -14.73 -16.71
C THR A 64 -0.61 -15.63 -17.60
N HIS A 65 -0.49 -16.93 -17.29
CA HIS A 65 0.24 -17.88 -18.12
C HIS A 65 -0.48 -18.14 -19.45
N GLU A 66 -1.81 -18.27 -19.45
CA GLU A 66 -2.61 -18.44 -20.66
C GLU A 66 -2.48 -17.22 -21.58
N MET A 67 -2.59 -16.00 -21.02
CA MET A 67 -2.40 -14.75 -21.77
C MET A 67 -0.97 -14.62 -22.34
N ALA A 68 0.05 -15.02 -21.57
CA ALA A 68 1.43 -15.01 -22.04
C ALA A 68 1.67 -16.04 -23.18
N ALA A 69 1.07 -17.23 -23.07
CA ALA A 69 1.12 -18.25 -24.11
C ALA A 69 0.43 -17.80 -25.40
N GLU A 70 -0.71 -17.12 -25.29
CA GLU A 70 -1.43 -16.55 -26.44
C GLU A 70 -0.62 -15.45 -27.15
N LEU A 71 -0.02 -14.54 -26.38
CA LEU A 71 0.90 -13.52 -26.90
C LEU A 71 2.12 -14.13 -27.61
N GLN A 72 2.66 -15.22 -27.06
CA GLN A 72 3.80 -15.92 -27.66
C GLN A 72 3.39 -16.66 -28.95
N ALA A 73 2.22 -17.30 -28.97
CA ALA A 73 1.66 -17.92 -30.18
C ALA A 73 1.39 -16.88 -31.28
N ALA A 74 0.81 -15.73 -30.93
CA ALA A 74 0.58 -14.62 -31.87
C ALA A 74 1.90 -14.08 -32.47
N ARG A 75 2.97 -14.03 -31.69
CA ARG A 75 4.31 -13.65 -32.18
C ARG A 75 4.89 -14.70 -33.14
N ALA A 76 4.74 -16.00 -32.84
CA ALA A 76 5.20 -17.08 -33.70
C ALA A 76 4.49 -17.11 -35.06
N HIS A 77 3.19 -16.80 -35.10
CA HIS A 77 2.42 -16.71 -36.34
C HIS A 77 2.85 -15.54 -37.25
N ASN A 78 3.35 -14.43 -36.69
CA ASN A 78 3.82 -13.28 -37.45
C ASN A 78 5.24 -13.44 -38.02
N LEU A 79 6.09 -14.25 -37.38
CA LEU A 79 7.45 -14.56 -37.87
C LEU A 79 7.44 -15.48 -39.10
N ARG A 80 6.39 -16.29 -39.28
CA ARG A 80 6.29 -17.19 -40.44
C ARG A 80 5.84 -16.51 -41.74
N ARG A 81 5.48 -15.21 -41.71
CA ARG A 81 4.92 -14.47 -42.86
C ARG A 81 5.85 -13.40 -43.49
N LYS A 82 7.08 -13.23 -43.00
CA LYS A 82 8.09 -12.36 -43.63
C LYS A 82 9.22 -13.17 -44.24
N GLY A 83 8.88 -13.91 -45.30
CA GLY A 83 9.84 -14.45 -46.25
C GLY A 83 9.69 -13.70 -47.57
N SER A 84 10.79 -13.08 -47.99
CA SER A 84 11.12 -12.56 -49.34
C SER A 84 10.38 -11.34 -49.90
N ILE A 85 11.10 -10.67 -50.83
CA ILE A 85 10.84 -9.40 -51.55
C ILE A 85 11.37 -8.17 -50.79
N GLY A 86 12.38 -7.44 -51.24
CA GLY A 86 13.17 -7.46 -52.47
C GLY A 86 13.98 -6.16 -52.50
N LEU A 87 15.30 -6.27 -52.70
CA LEU A 87 16.20 -5.13 -52.90
C LEU A 87 15.82 -4.41 -54.20
N LEU A 88 15.78 -3.07 -54.15
CA LEU A 88 15.67 -2.18 -55.29
C LEU A 88 16.87 -2.35 -56.25
N PRO A 89 16.67 -2.33 -57.58
CA PRO A 89 17.72 -1.98 -58.52
C PRO A 89 17.51 -0.58 -59.10
N THR A 90 18.64 0.14 -59.18
CA THR A 90 18.86 1.40 -59.88
C THR A 90 18.81 1.25 -61.40
N VAL A 91 18.10 2.17 -62.05
CA VAL A 91 18.29 2.84 -63.36
C VAL A 91 19.25 2.19 -64.36
N ASN A 92 18.72 1.67 -65.48
CA ASN A 92 19.13 2.10 -66.84
C ASN A 92 18.26 1.51 -67.97
N ASP A 93 17.98 2.40 -68.92
CA ASP A 93 17.84 2.26 -70.38
C ASP A 93 16.84 1.31 -71.09
N GLN A 94 16.10 1.98 -71.99
CA GLN A 94 15.64 1.57 -73.33
C GLN A 94 14.54 0.52 -73.53
N THR A 95 13.58 0.96 -74.36
CA THR A 95 12.85 0.25 -75.43
C THR A 95 11.61 -0.62 -75.12
N VAL A 96 10.50 -0.17 -75.75
CA VAL A 96 9.58 -0.94 -76.61
C VAL A 96 8.33 -1.61 -76.00
N HIS A 97 7.19 -1.16 -76.55
CA HIS A 97 5.87 -1.78 -76.79
C HIS A 97 5.14 -2.63 -75.73
N GLY A 98 3.84 -2.35 -75.60
CA GLY A 98 2.81 -3.39 -75.44
C GLY A 98 1.74 -3.12 -74.39
N LYS A 99 0.61 -2.54 -74.82
CA LYS A 99 -0.72 -2.68 -74.20
C LYS A 99 -1.28 -4.10 -74.53
N PRO A 100 -2.47 -4.51 -74.05
CA PRO A 100 -3.05 -4.51 -72.69
C PRO A 100 -3.80 -5.87 -72.42
N VAL A 101 -4.79 -5.86 -71.51
CA VAL A 101 -5.87 -6.89 -71.30
C VAL A 101 -5.46 -8.08 -70.41
N GLY A 102 -6.24 -8.51 -69.41
CA GLY A 102 -7.53 -8.05 -68.92
C GLY A 102 -8.08 -9.00 -67.84
N THR A 103 -9.13 -8.50 -67.19
CA THR A 103 -10.38 -9.20 -66.80
C THR A 103 -10.31 -10.52 -66.00
N VAL A 104 -10.91 -10.53 -64.81
CA VAL A 104 -12.21 -11.14 -64.44
C VAL A 104 -12.21 -11.49 -62.93
N ASP A 105 -13.20 -10.91 -62.25
CA ASP A 105 -13.90 -11.25 -61.00
C ASP A 105 -14.22 -12.77 -60.81
N PRO A 106 -15.14 -13.21 -59.92
CA PRO A 106 -15.46 -12.84 -58.53
C PRO A 106 -15.55 -14.12 -57.64
N GLN A 107 -15.70 -13.98 -56.32
CA GLN A 107 -16.76 -14.62 -55.51
C GLN A 107 -16.44 -14.61 -54.01
N ALA A 108 -17.40 -14.07 -53.26
CA ALA A 108 -17.65 -14.26 -51.83
C ALA A 108 -18.09 -15.74 -51.55
N PRO A 109 -18.58 -16.13 -50.35
CA PRO A 109 -18.71 -15.47 -49.05
C PRO A 109 -18.25 -16.37 -47.87
N GLU A 110 -18.30 -15.87 -46.62
CA GLU A 110 -19.12 -16.44 -45.54
C GLU A 110 -18.71 -15.98 -44.14
N GLN A 111 -19.74 -15.88 -43.31
CA GLN A 111 -19.82 -15.37 -41.96
C GLN A 111 -19.03 -16.21 -40.95
N GLN A 112 -18.54 -15.57 -39.87
CA GLN A 112 -18.84 -16.07 -38.52
C GLN A 112 -18.55 -15.05 -37.39
N LYS A 113 -19.64 -14.75 -36.67
CA LYS A 113 -19.77 -14.56 -35.22
C LYS A 113 -18.49 -14.20 -34.44
N SER A 114 -18.41 -12.95 -33.98
CA SER A 114 -17.58 -12.62 -32.81
C SER A 114 -18.46 -12.48 -31.58
N THR A 115 -18.23 -13.36 -30.61
CA THR A 115 -18.63 -13.23 -29.21
C THR A 115 -17.77 -12.14 -28.59
N GLN A 116 -18.36 -10.97 -28.35
CA GLN A 116 -17.67 -9.84 -27.73
C GLN A 116 -17.65 -10.02 -26.21
N GLU A 117 -16.54 -10.49 -25.66
CA GLU A 117 -16.31 -10.50 -24.21
C GLU A 117 -16.17 -9.06 -23.69
N ARG A 118 -17.05 -8.69 -22.75
CA ARG A 118 -17.07 -7.39 -22.07
C ARG A 118 -15.80 -7.21 -21.22
N SER A 119 -14.91 -6.33 -21.66
CA SER A 119 -13.88 -5.75 -20.78
C SER A 119 -14.56 -4.96 -19.66
N LYS A 120 -14.24 -5.27 -18.40
CA LYS A 120 -14.73 -4.54 -17.23
C LYS A 120 -14.13 -3.13 -17.24
N SER A 121 -14.90 -2.16 -17.75
CA SER A 121 -14.59 -0.74 -17.64
C SER A 121 -15.16 -0.19 -16.33
N VAL A 122 -14.34 0.51 -15.56
CA VAL A 122 -14.85 1.51 -14.60
C VAL A 122 -14.87 2.83 -15.36
N SER A 123 -16.05 3.17 -15.85
CA SER A 123 -16.46 4.48 -16.34
C SER A 123 -17.41 5.05 -15.29
N TRP A 124 -17.41 6.35 -15.05
CA TRP A 124 -18.35 6.97 -14.11
C TRP A 124 -19.82 6.91 -14.58
N ALA A 125 -20.10 6.49 -15.82
CA ALA A 125 -21.43 6.14 -16.33
C ALA A 125 -21.34 5.19 -17.53
N ASP A 126 -22.27 4.23 -17.67
CA ASP A 126 -22.40 3.36 -18.84
C ASP A 126 -23.13 4.07 -20.02
N LYS A 127 -22.84 3.60 -21.25
CA LYS A 127 -22.80 4.28 -22.59
C LYS A 127 -24.15 4.64 -23.28
N PRO A 128 -24.08 5.32 -24.45
CA PRO A 128 -24.34 4.60 -25.72
C PRO A 128 -23.29 4.82 -26.83
N VAL A 129 -23.27 3.89 -27.81
CA VAL A 129 -22.47 3.81 -29.07
C VAL A 129 -23.49 3.74 -30.23
N PRO A 130 -23.24 4.05 -31.54
CA PRO A 130 -22.02 4.47 -32.27
C PRO A 130 -22.18 5.72 -33.19
N THR A 131 -21.05 6.27 -33.65
CA THR A 131 -20.90 6.61 -35.09
C THR A 131 -19.44 6.46 -35.53
N HIS A 132 -19.25 5.73 -36.63
CA HIS A 132 -17.98 5.43 -37.30
C HIS A 132 -17.28 6.69 -37.82
N VAL A 133 -15.93 6.74 -37.79
CA VAL A 133 -15.01 6.83 -38.95
C VAL A 133 -13.58 6.41 -38.50
N LEU A 134 -12.95 5.49 -39.24
CA LEU A 134 -11.51 5.14 -39.30
C LEU A 134 -11.08 5.38 -40.76
N PRO A 135 -9.79 5.29 -41.18
CA PRO A 135 -8.48 5.33 -40.49
C PRO A 135 -7.42 6.21 -41.22
N ASN A 136 -6.24 6.41 -40.61
CA ASN A 136 -4.88 6.51 -41.19
C ASN A 136 -3.98 7.35 -40.26
N ALA A 137 -2.69 7.11 -40.03
CA ALA A 137 -1.72 6.19 -40.62
C ALA A 137 -0.68 5.79 -39.56
N ALA A 138 -0.05 4.66 -39.80
CA ALA A 138 1.00 4.07 -39.00
C ALA A 138 2.22 4.99 -38.80
N SER A 139 2.75 5.01 -37.57
CA SER A 139 4.17 5.19 -37.33
C SER A 139 4.57 4.42 -36.08
N TYR A 140 5.10 3.22 -36.30
CA TYR A 140 5.82 2.48 -35.26
C TYR A 140 7.08 3.26 -34.90
N THR A 141 7.01 4.01 -33.81
CA THR A 141 8.19 4.54 -33.13
C THR A 141 8.08 4.12 -31.66
N SER A 142 9.04 3.28 -31.23
CA SER A 142 9.41 2.97 -29.85
C SER A 142 8.42 3.49 -28.80
N GLY A 143 7.38 2.71 -28.52
CA GLY A 143 6.27 3.12 -27.65
C GLY A 143 6.74 3.41 -26.23
N SER A 144 7.05 4.67 -25.95
CA SER A 144 7.02 5.19 -24.60
C SER A 144 5.60 4.96 -24.09
N SER A 145 5.44 4.23 -22.99
CA SER A 145 4.17 4.14 -22.25
C SER A 145 3.80 5.50 -21.65
N GLN A 146 3.56 6.50 -22.50
CA GLN A 146 3.29 7.86 -22.10
C GLN A 146 1.85 7.91 -21.59
N MET A 147 1.70 8.38 -20.35
CA MET A 147 0.41 8.54 -19.71
C MET A 147 -0.38 9.64 -20.44
N LYS A 148 -1.58 9.30 -20.93
CA LYS A 148 -2.48 10.24 -21.59
C LYS A 148 -3.53 10.73 -20.58
N PHE A 149 -3.80 12.03 -20.59
CA PHE A 149 -4.89 12.60 -19.81
C PHE A 149 -6.23 12.04 -20.31
N ILE A 150 -7.09 11.63 -19.39
CA ILE A 150 -8.41 11.05 -19.69
C ILE A 150 -9.52 12.00 -19.27
N GLU A 151 -9.53 12.39 -17.99
CA GLU A 151 -10.62 13.16 -17.40
C GLU A 151 -10.14 13.99 -16.21
N GLN A 152 -10.90 15.03 -15.90
CA GLN A 152 -10.77 15.85 -14.70
C GLN A 152 -12.10 15.90 -13.97
N GLY A 153 -12.07 15.83 -12.64
CA GLY A 153 -13.25 15.89 -11.79
C GLY A 153 -12.93 16.46 -10.41
N VAL A 154 -13.88 16.28 -9.48
CA VAL A 154 -13.74 16.67 -8.08
C VAL A 154 -13.83 15.42 -7.21
N GLY A 155 -12.72 15.09 -6.56
CA GLY A 155 -12.63 14.00 -5.60
C GLY A 155 -13.07 14.41 -4.20
N TYR A 156 -12.94 13.48 -3.24
CA TYR A 156 -13.29 13.74 -1.84
C TYR A 156 -12.35 14.76 -1.17
N PHE A 157 -11.07 14.79 -1.56
CA PHE A 157 -10.04 15.65 -0.94
C PHE A 157 -9.68 16.90 -1.76
N GLY A 158 -10.25 17.07 -2.96
CA GLY A 158 -9.93 18.19 -3.86
C GLY A 158 -10.10 17.83 -5.34
N SER A 159 -9.58 18.69 -6.22
CA SER A 159 -9.62 18.47 -7.67
C SER A 159 -8.81 17.24 -8.08
N CYS A 160 -9.35 16.40 -8.97
CA CYS A 160 -8.69 15.17 -9.41
C CYS A 160 -8.54 15.10 -10.93
N ARG A 161 -7.45 14.48 -11.39
CA ARG A 161 -7.12 14.25 -12.80
C ARG A 161 -6.73 12.79 -12.99
N LEU A 162 -7.32 12.13 -13.97
CA LEU A 162 -7.02 10.74 -14.31
C LEU A 162 -6.18 10.67 -15.58
N PHE A 163 -5.11 9.89 -15.49
CA PHE A 163 -4.23 9.57 -16.61
C PHE A 163 -4.21 8.06 -16.83
N LYS A 164 -4.10 7.63 -18.09
CA LYS A 164 -4.05 6.22 -18.47
C LYS A 164 -3.09 6.02 -19.64
N ASN A 165 -2.34 4.92 -19.62
CA ASN A 165 -1.49 4.53 -20.75
C ASN A 165 -2.20 3.52 -21.67
N GLU A 166 -1.52 3.13 -22.75
CA GLU A 166 -2.08 2.22 -23.78
C GLU A 166 -2.26 0.79 -23.29
N ILE A 167 -1.50 0.36 -22.27
CA ILE A 167 -1.61 -0.97 -21.65
C ILE A 167 -2.65 -1.02 -20.53
N GLY A 168 -3.32 0.10 -20.25
CA GLY A 168 -4.44 0.17 -19.33
C GLY A 168 -4.09 0.53 -17.88
N GLU A 169 -2.82 0.75 -17.56
CA GLU A 169 -2.39 1.28 -16.27
C GLU A 169 -2.85 2.73 -16.14
N TRP A 170 -3.16 3.12 -14.91
CA TRP A 170 -3.74 4.42 -14.62
C TRP A 170 -3.07 5.07 -13.42
N THR A 171 -3.10 6.40 -13.41
CA THR A 171 -2.69 7.22 -12.28
C THR A 171 -3.72 8.31 -12.08
N LYS A 172 -4.26 8.38 -10.87
CA LYS A 172 -5.16 9.46 -10.45
C LYS A 172 -4.37 10.42 -9.58
N VAL A 173 -4.40 11.69 -9.93
CA VAL A 173 -3.73 12.77 -9.19
C VAL A 173 -4.79 13.66 -8.58
N THR A 174 -4.84 13.75 -7.27
CA THR A 174 -5.70 14.65 -6.51
C THR A 174 -4.86 15.76 -5.90
N THR A 175 -5.09 17.00 -6.32
CA THR A 175 -4.53 18.17 -5.65
C THR A 175 -5.52 18.60 -4.57
N THR A 176 -5.10 18.42 -3.31
CA THR A 176 -5.92 18.66 -2.13
C THR A 176 -6.15 20.15 -1.89
N ASP A 177 -7.17 20.49 -1.10
CA ASP A 177 -7.49 21.89 -0.75
C ASP A 177 -6.31 22.66 -0.13
N CYS A 178 -5.41 21.95 0.57
CA CYS A 178 -4.22 22.53 1.19
C CYS A 178 -2.99 22.56 0.25
N GLY A 179 -3.16 22.22 -1.02
CA GLY A 179 -2.10 22.25 -2.03
C GLY A 179 -1.16 21.05 -2.02
N CYS A 180 -1.49 19.97 -1.33
CA CYS A 180 -0.74 18.72 -1.37
C CYS A 180 -1.17 17.86 -2.53
N ASP A 181 -0.24 17.07 -3.08
CA ASP A 181 -0.53 16.16 -4.18
C ASP A 181 -0.68 14.74 -3.66
N PHE A 182 -1.75 14.07 -4.10
CA PHE A 182 -2.03 12.68 -3.79
C PHE A 182 -2.18 11.88 -5.07
N TYR A 183 -1.37 10.84 -5.22
CA TYR A 183 -1.32 9.96 -6.37
C TYR A 183 -1.85 8.59 -5.97
N GLU A 184 -2.76 8.05 -6.78
CA GLU A 184 -3.22 6.68 -6.70
C GLU A 184 -2.83 5.97 -7.98
N TYR A 185 -2.25 4.77 -7.85
CA TYR A 185 -1.73 4.00 -8.98
C TYR A 185 -2.56 2.72 -9.20
N SER A 186 -2.57 2.22 -10.44
CA SER A 186 -3.29 1.00 -10.82
C SER A 186 -2.84 -0.26 -10.09
N ASN A 187 -1.60 -0.28 -9.58
CA ASN A 187 -1.04 -1.38 -8.79
C ASN A 187 -1.40 -1.30 -7.29
N SER A 188 -2.33 -0.41 -6.91
CA SER A 188 -2.75 -0.13 -5.53
C SER A 188 -1.74 0.65 -4.68
N ASP A 189 -0.62 1.09 -5.25
CA ASP A 189 0.26 2.00 -4.53
C ASP A 189 -0.39 3.38 -4.43
N VAL A 190 -0.01 4.13 -3.40
CA VAL A 190 -0.34 5.55 -3.30
C VAL A 190 0.88 6.35 -2.90
N ARG A 191 0.92 7.60 -3.34
CA ARG A 191 1.97 8.55 -2.98
C ARG A 191 1.33 9.86 -2.59
N TRP A 192 1.69 10.39 -1.44
CA TRP A 192 1.28 11.70 -0.98
C TRP A 192 2.51 12.58 -0.83
N ILE A 193 2.41 13.83 -1.25
CA ILE A 193 3.50 14.81 -1.16
C ILE A 193 2.94 16.08 -0.51
N SER A 194 3.58 16.52 0.55
CA SER A 194 3.21 17.76 1.24
C SER A 194 3.32 18.97 0.31
N CYS A 195 2.59 20.04 0.63
CA CYS A 195 2.52 21.24 -0.23
C CYS A 195 3.87 21.98 -0.30
N ASP A 196 4.63 21.96 0.79
CA ASP A 196 6.00 22.47 0.89
C ASP A 196 7.06 21.47 0.40
N ARG A 197 6.64 20.29 -0.07
CA ARG A 197 7.48 19.17 -0.52
C ARG A 197 8.45 18.63 0.54
N THR A 198 8.28 18.97 1.82
CA THR A 198 9.15 18.52 2.92
C THR A 198 8.93 17.09 3.34
N VAL A 199 7.75 16.54 3.08
CA VAL A 199 7.37 15.18 3.44
C VAL A 199 6.75 14.48 2.24
N GLU A 200 7.20 13.27 1.99
CA GLU A 200 6.63 12.36 1.03
C GLU A 200 6.23 11.06 1.72
N VAL A 201 5.02 10.58 1.48
CA VAL A 201 4.53 9.32 2.01
C VAL A 201 4.17 8.41 0.85
N ASN A 202 4.85 7.28 0.74
CA ASN A 202 4.53 6.22 -0.22
C ASN A 202 3.91 5.04 0.53
N TYR A 203 2.82 4.51 0.03
CA TYR A 203 2.28 3.24 0.50
C TYR A 203 2.28 2.24 -0.65
N PHE A 204 2.97 1.13 -0.41
CA PHE A 204 3.11 0.02 -1.35
C PHE A 204 2.03 -1.01 -1.07
N GLY A 205 0.97 -1.03 -1.87
CA GLY A 205 -0.25 -1.78 -1.56
C GLY A 205 -0.06 -3.29 -1.58
N ILE A 206 0.79 -3.80 -2.47
CA ILE A 206 1.12 -5.24 -2.57
C ILE A 206 1.97 -5.70 -1.38
N VAL A 207 2.91 -4.85 -0.96
CA VAL A 207 3.84 -5.16 0.14
C VAL A 207 3.19 -4.93 1.50
N GLY A 208 2.21 -4.02 1.58
CA GLY A 208 1.65 -3.57 2.84
C GLY A 208 2.68 -2.81 3.65
N ALA A 209 3.33 -1.82 3.02
CA ALA A 209 4.35 -0.99 3.67
C ALA A 209 4.13 0.50 3.37
N THR A 210 4.23 1.33 4.40
CA THR A 210 4.26 2.79 4.30
C THR A 210 5.69 3.27 4.48
N VAL A 211 6.18 4.11 3.58
CA VAL A 211 7.48 4.77 3.65
C VAL A 211 7.25 6.27 3.72
N VAL A 212 7.65 6.87 4.83
CA VAL A 212 7.66 8.32 5.03
C VAL A 212 9.08 8.82 4.78
N THR A 213 9.27 9.65 3.78
CA THR A 213 10.56 10.28 3.45
C THR A 213 10.49 11.76 3.78
N LEU A 214 11.47 12.24 4.53
CA LEU A 214 11.62 13.67 4.87
C LEU A 214 12.62 14.32 3.90
N ILE A 215 12.52 15.64 3.68
CA ILE A 215 13.39 16.40 2.74
C ILE A 215 14.88 16.19 3.01
N LYS A 216 15.24 15.90 4.26
CA LYS A 216 16.61 15.62 4.65
C LYS A 216 17.02 14.17 4.37
N GLY A 217 16.31 13.38 3.57
CA GLY A 217 16.72 12.00 3.25
C GLY A 217 16.54 10.97 4.38
N CYS A 218 16.12 11.40 5.57
CA CYS A 218 15.67 10.49 6.62
C CYS A 218 14.36 9.83 6.20
N SER A 219 14.19 8.54 6.51
CA SER A 219 12.94 7.84 6.19
C SER A 219 12.50 6.86 7.27
N ILE A 220 11.18 6.76 7.44
CA ILE A 220 10.52 5.79 8.31
C ILE A 220 9.84 4.78 7.41
N ARG A 221 10.07 3.49 7.62
CA ARG A 221 9.28 2.43 7.00
C ARG A 221 8.45 1.73 8.05
N TYR A 222 7.18 1.55 7.74
CA TYR A 222 6.21 0.86 8.56
C TYR A 222 5.58 -0.25 7.75
N PHE A 223 5.60 -1.46 8.28
CA PHE A 223 5.02 -2.62 7.64
C PHE A 223 3.71 -2.99 8.33
N ASN A 224 2.78 -3.59 7.60
CA ASN A 224 1.52 -4.07 8.15
C ASN A 224 1.70 -5.19 9.20
N SER A 225 2.88 -5.79 9.28
CA SER A 225 3.28 -6.67 10.38
C SER A 225 3.51 -5.94 11.70
N GLY A 226 3.49 -4.60 11.70
CA GLY A 226 3.89 -3.74 12.81
C GLY A 226 5.41 -3.53 12.90
N GLN A 227 6.20 -4.11 11.99
CA GLN A 227 7.64 -3.83 11.93
C GLN A 227 7.87 -2.35 11.57
N ILE A 228 8.84 -1.74 12.24
CA ILE A 228 9.23 -0.34 12.01
C ILE A 228 10.72 -0.30 11.71
N GLU A 229 11.10 0.51 10.71
CA GLU A 229 12.49 0.80 10.37
C GLU A 229 12.70 2.31 10.28
N LEU A 230 13.77 2.82 10.88
CA LEU A 230 14.18 4.21 10.83
C LEU A 230 15.53 4.28 10.11
N TYR A 231 15.59 5.03 9.02
CA TYR A 231 16.77 5.22 8.19
C TYR A 231 17.25 6.66 8.32
N ARG A 232 18.44 6.84 8.89
CA ARG A 232 19.03 8.16 9.11
C ARG A 232 19.99 8.52 7.98
N LEU A 233 20.23 9.82 7.79
CA LEU A 233 21.23 10.33 6.85
C LEU A 233 22.64 9.82 7.11
N SER A 234 22.97 9.61 8.39
CA SER A 234 24.27 9.05 8.81
C SER A 234 24.51 7.65 8.23
N GLY A 235 23.46 6.96 7.77
CA GLY A 235 23.49 5.56 7.36
C GLY A 235 23.15 4.60 8.51
N GLU A 236 22.88 5.13 9.70
CA GLU A 236 22.41 4.36 10.85
C GLU A 236 20.96 3.92 10.66
N ILE A 237 20.65 2.70 11.11
CA ILE A 237 19.34 2.08 10.92
C ILE A 237 18.85 1.55 12.25
N SER A 238 17.65 1.92 12.65
CA SER A 238 16.93 1.27 13.76
C SER A 238 15.83 0.41 13.19
N ARG A 239 15.69 -0.82 13.69
CA ARG A 239 14.63 -1.74 13.29
C ARG A 239 14.00 -2.34 14.54
N PHE A 240 12.68 -2.45 14.53
CA PHE A 240 11.95 -3.20 15.53
C PHE A 240 10.96 -4.13 14.89
N ASP A 241 10.97 -5.37 15.34
CA ASP A 241 10.09 -6.42 14.89
C ASP A 241 9.22 -6.88 16.08
N PRO A 242 7.90 -6.58 16.07
CA PRO A 242 7.01 -6.94 17.17
C PRO A 242 6.80 -8.46 17.29
N ALA A 243 6.95 -9.24 16.21
CA ALA A 243 6.79 -10.69 16.26
C ALA A 243 7.92 -11.35 17.04
N THR A 244 9.15 -10.87 16.87
CA THR A 244 10.31 -11.36 17.63
C THR A 244 10.57 -10.58 18.91
N LYS A 245 9.91 -9.43 19.09
CA LYS A 245 10.19 -8.43 20.14
C LYS A 245 11.68 -8.05 20.17
N ARG A 246 12.31 -8.04 19.00
CA ARG A 246 13.72 -7.69 18.85
C ARG A 246 13.85 -6.30 18.27
N ARG A 247 14.75 -5.54 18.86
CA ARG A 247 15.22 -4.27 18.31
C ARG A 247 16.64 -4.47 17.79
N THR A 248 16.88 -4.08 16.55
CA THR A 248 18.20 -4.12 15.92
C THR A 248 18.61 -2.70 15.60
N GLU A 249 19.78 -2.30 16.08
CA GLU A 249 20.40 -1.00 15.82
C GLU A 249 21.66 -1.22 15.00
N THR A 250 21.75 -0.63 13.82
CA THR A 250 22.97 -0.58 13.01
C THR A 250 23.55 0.81 13.16
N MET A 251 24.72 0.86 13.77
CA MET A 251 25.37 2.10 14.19
C MET A 251 26.69 2.27 13.45
N ILE A 252 27.14 3.52 13.32
CA ILE A 252 28.36 3.89 12.61
C ILE A 252 29.26 4.65 13.58
N HIS A 253 30.49 4.17 13.73
CA HIS A 253 31.53 4.86 14.50
C HIS A 253 32.03 6.10 13.76
N SER A 254 32.73 6.99 14.46
CA SER A 254 33.32 8.20 13.87
C SER A 254 34.35 7.91 12.77
N ASP A 255 34.96 6.72 12.78
CA ASP A 255 35.88 6.25 11.75
C ASP A 255 35.17 5.59 10.55
N GLY A 256 33.83 5.54 10.56
CA GLY A 256 33.00 4.93 9.53
C GLY A 256 32.79 3.41 9.67
N SER A 257 33.43 2.76 10.64
CA SER A 257 33.20 1.34 10.92
C SER A 257 31.79 1.11 11.48
N LYS A 258 31.24 -0.08 11.24
CA LYS A 258 29.84 -0.42 11.58
C LYS A 258 29.78 -1.47 12.66
N TYR A 259 28.84 -1.30 13.57
CA TYR A 259 28.46 -2.32 14.53
C TYR A 259 26.95 -2.47 14.58
N VAL A 260 26.50 -3.65 15.01
CA VAL A 260 25.09 -3.97 15.16
C VAL A 260 24.81 -4.35 16.61
N GLU A 261 23.80 -3.75 17.20
CA GLU A 261 23.27 -4.15 18.51
C GLU A 261 21.90 -4.79 18.35
N ILE A 262 21.72 -5.98 18.89
CA ILE A 262 20.45 -6.72 18.86
C ILE A 262 19.97 -6.84 20.30
N PHE A 263 18.91 -6.10 20.62
CA PHE A 263 18.24 -6.13 21.91
C PHE A 263 17.14 -7.17 21.90
N ASP A 264 17.05 -7.93 23.00
CA ASP A 264 15.92 -8.81 23.26
C ASP A 264 14.92 -8.16 24.24
N SER A 265 13.82 -8.87 24.46
CA SER A 265 12.75 -8.42 25.35
C SER A 265 13.12 -8.48 26.85
N THR A 266 14.30 -8.96 27.21
CA THR A 266 14.77 -9.04 28.59
C THR A 266 15.61 -7.83 29.00
N GLY A 267 15.94 -6.95 28.06
CA GLY A 267 16.87 -5.83 28.28
C GLY A 267 18.33 -6.20 28.04
N CYS A 268 18.61 -7.44 27.63
CA CYS A 268 19.94 -7.83 27.19
C CYS A 268 20.14 -7.43 25.72
N PHE A 269 21.40 -7.17 25.34
CA PHE A 269 21.75 -6.99 23.95
C PHE A 269 23.07 -7.64 23.59
N VAL A 270 23.15 -8.08 22.34
CA VAL A 270 24.37 -8.56 21.72
C VAL A 270 24.89 -7.48 20.79
N ARG A 271 26.14 -7.06 20.97
CA ARG A 271 26.85 -6.22 20.01
C ARG A 271 27.73 -7.09 19.12
N ILE A 272 27.63 -6.87 17.82
CA ILE A 272 28.42 -7.53 16.78
C ILE A 272 29.21 -6.45 16.03
N GLU A 273 30.53 -6.60 16.02
CA GLU A 273 31.45 -5.66 15.36
C GLU A 273 32.54 -6.49 14.66
N GLY A 274 32.49 -6.55 13.32
CA GLY A 274 33.30 -7.49 12.55
C GLY A 274 33.03 -8.95 12.96
N THR A 275 34.06 -9.64 13.43
CA THR A 275 33.95 -11.01 13.97
C THR A 275 33.71 -11.05 15.48
N ASN A 276 33.82 -9.90 16.16
CA ASN A 276 33.67 -9.82 17.61
C ASN A 276 32.19 -9.80 17.98
N ARG A 277 31.84 -10.61 18.97
CA ARG A 277 30.49 -10.69 19.53
C ARG A 277 30.56 -10.54 21.04
N THR A 278 29.93 -9.50 21.56
CA THR A 278 29.86 -9.23 23.01
C THR A 278 28.41 -9.18 23.47
N SER A 279 28.16 -9.65 24.69
CA SER A 279 26.83 -9.64 25.30
C SER A 279 26.84 -8.71 26.49
N HIS A 280 25.81 -7.88 26.61
CA HIS A 280 25.68 -6.86 27.63
C HIS A 280 24.28 -6.90 28.21
N ASN A 281 24.14 -6.55 29.48
CA ASN A 281 22.85 -6.37 30.13
C ASN A 281 22.60 -4.88 30.31
N PHE A 282 21.56 -4.34 29.68
CA PHE A 282 21.22 -2.94 29.76
C PHE A 282 20.29 -2.72 30.95
N GLY A 283 20.83 -2.22 32.06
CA GLY A 283 20.09 -2.04 33.31
C GLY A 283 19.11 -0.85 33.32
N GLU A 284 19.21 0.06 32.34
CA GLU A 284 18.39 1.27 32.25
C GLU A 284 17.23 1.12 31.25
N ARG A 285 16.08 1.74 31.55
CA ARG A 285 14.88 1.73 30.68
C ARG A 285 15.01 2.58 29.41
N SER A 286 16.08 3.35 29.30
CA SER A 286 16.35 4.26 28.20
C SER A 286 17.75 4.07 27.68
N SER A 287 17.92 3.92 26.37
CA SER A 287 19.24 3.77 25.78
C SER A 287 19.62 5.02 25.00
N TYR A 288 20.61 5.78 25.47
CA TYR A 288 21.16 6.97 24.80
C TYR A 288 22.00 6.55 23.59
N ARG A 289 21.86 7.25 22.46
CA ARG A 289 22.36 6.77 21.17
C ARG A 289 23.05 7.86 20.37
N GLY A 290 24.36 7.97 20.59
CA GLY A 290 25.24 8.72 19.69
C GLY A 290 25.05 10.23 19.75
N HIS A 291 25.54 10.91 18.72
CA HIS A 291 25.45 12.35 18.56
C HIS A 291 24.27 12.68 17.64
N PRO A 292 23.39 13.64 17.99
CA PRO A 292 23.43 14.48 19.19
C PRO A 292 22.96 13.74 20.46
N SER A 293 23.44 14.22 21.62
CA SER A 293 23.30 13.60 22.95
C SER A 293 21.86 13.49 23.47
N ASP A 294 20.91 14.11 22.78
CA ASP A 294 19.48 14.08 23.02
C ASP A 294 18.77 12.90 22.33
N ARG A 295 19.47 12.13 21.47
CA ARG A 295 18.91 10.91 20.87
C ARG A 295 18.83 9.78 21.89
N HIS A 296 17.63 9.27 22.12
CA HIS A 296 17.42 8.14 23.01
C HIS A 296 16.18 7.32 22.61
N VAL A 297 16.20 6.05 23.00
CA VAL A 297 15.04 5.15 22.85
C VAL A 297 14.53 4.83 24.24
N TYR A 298 13.27 5.13 24.49
CA TYR A 298 12.59 4.81 25.74
C TYR A 298 11.85 3.47 25.58
N ASN A 299 12.20 2.48 26.39
CA ASN A 299 11.47 1.21 26.43
C ASN A 299 10.43 1.29 27.56
N HIS A 300 9.20 1.72 27.25
CA HIS A 300 8.08 1.72 28.21
C HIS A 300 7.80 0.31 28.71
N SER A 301 7.78 -0.61 27.76
CA SER A 301 7.89 -2.05 27.96
C SER A 301 8.94 -2.55 26.96
N ASN A 302 9.68 -3.62 27.26
CA ASN A 302 10.61 -4.22 26.30
C ASN A 302 9.90 -4.83 25.05
N SER A 303 8.60 -4.57 24.89
CA SER A 303 7.74 -4.93 23.76
C SER A 303 7.23 -3.72 22.96
N GLU A 304 7.39 -2.49 23.44
CA GLU A 304 6.91 -1.26 22.78
C GLU A 304 7.94 -0.14 22.96
N PRO A 305 8.98 -0.11 22.11
CA PRO A 305 9.96 0.96 22.11
C PRO A 305 9.36 2.27 21.56
N GLU A 306 9.73 3.39 22.18
CA GLU A 306 9.51 4.74 21.67
C GLU A 306 10.87 5.34 21.28
N TRP A 307 11.05 5.68 20.00
CA TRP A 307 12.23 6.41 19.55
C TRP A 307 11.98 7.90 19.66
N ILE A 308 12.86 8.58 20.40
CA ILE A 308 12.89 10.03 20.47
C ILE A 308 14.04 10.47 19.60
N GLU A 309 13.70 10.86 18.37
CA GLU A 309 14.66 11.29 17.38
C GLU A 309 14.50 12.79 17.09
N PRO A 310 15.51 13.62 17.39
CA PRO A 310 15.48 15.06 17.09
C PRO A 310 15.23 15.37 15.61
N GLU A 311 15.64 14.44 14.73
CA GLU A 311 15.49 14.55 13.29
C GLU A 311 14.05 14.28 12.79
N TYR A 312 13.20 13.64 13.62
CA TYR A 312 11.84 13.26 13.25
C TYR A 312 10.85 13.92 14.20
N HIS A 313 10.25 15.04 13.78
CA HIS A 313 9.31 15.77 14.62
C HIS A 313 7.89 15.16 14.68
N VAL A 314 7.56 14.16 13.86
CA VAL A 314 6.22 13.55 13.81
C VAL A 314 6.31 12.13 13.24
N CYS A 315 5.71 11.14 13.91
CA CYS A 315 4.89 10.08 13.29
C CYS A 315 4.26 9.17 14.36
N CYS A 316 2.99 9.41 14.68
CA CYS A 316 2.14 8.36 15.27
C CYS A 316 1.59 7.52 14.12
N LEU A 317 2.05 6.28 13.98
CA LEU A 317 1.47 5.33 13.02
C LEU A 317 0.45 4.47 13.76
N GLY A 318 -0.79 4.49 13.27
CA GLY A 318 -1.90 3.77 13.87
C GLY A 318 -1.69 2.27 13.82
N VAL A 319 -2.19 1.58 14.85
CA VAL A 319 -2.33 0.12 14.85
C VAL A 319 -3.50 -0.19 13.92
N GLU A 320 -3.23 -0.52 12.66
CA GLU A 320 -4.08 -1.13 11.61
C GLU A 320 -3.54 -0.71 10.22
N ASP A 321 -3.91 -1.41 9.13
CA ASP A 321 -3.55 -1.02 7.76
C ASP A 321 -4.37 0.22 7.29
N VAL A 322 -4.22 1.30 8.06
CA VAL A 322 -4.79 2.62 7.84
C VAL A 322 -3.75 3.66 8.24
N GLY A 323 -3.31 4.44 7.26
CA GLY A 323 -2.55 5.66 7.50
C GLY A 323 -3.38 6.89 7.13
N TYR A 324 -3.11 8.01 7.80
CA TYR A 324 -3.73 9.28 7.44
C TYR A 324 -2.77 10.44 7.68
N VAL A 325 -2.93 11.51 6.92
CA VAL A 325 -2.28 12.80 7.19
C VAL A 325 -3.35 13.79 7.61
N LYS A 326 -3.09 14.51 8.70
CA LYS A 326 -3.88 15.67 9.14
C LYS A 326 -3.01 16.91 9.05
N HIS A 327 -3.51 17.95 8.38
CA HIS A 327 -2.90 19.28 8.50
C HIS A 327 -3.55 20.05 9.61
N THR A 328 -2.72 20.70 10.39
CA THR A 328 -3.14 21.73 11.34
C THR A 328 -2.82 23.07 10.69
N THR A 329 -3.85 23.75 10.19
CA THR A 329 -3.71 25.11 9.66
C THR A 329 -3.97 26.08 10.81
N ARG A 330 -2.99 26.96 11.08
CA ARG A 330 -3.20 28.07 12.02
C ARG A 330 -3.99 29.16 11.30
N LEU A 331 -5.15 29.51 11.84
CA LEU A 331 -6.02 30.56 11.33
C LEU A 331 -5.52 31.93 11.80
N GLU A 332 -5.89 32.98 11.07
CA GLU A 332 -5.50 34.37 11.39
C GLU A 332 -5.97 34.82 12.78
N ASN A 333 -7.07 34.26 13.29
CA ASN A 333 -7.58 34.50 14.64
C ASN A 333 -6.80 33.75 15.75
N GLY A 334 -5.68 33.11 15.41
CA GLY A 334 -4.86 32.31 16.33
C GLY A 334 -5.41 30.91 16.62
N GLY A 335 -6.59 30.56 16.10
CA GLY A 335 -7.15 29.22 16.23
C GLY A 335 -6.46 28.19 15.34
N GLU A 336 -6.55 26.91 15.69
CA GLU A 336 -6.05 25.82 14.87
C GLU A 336 -7.22 25.08 14.20
N ARG A 337 -7.14 24.92 12.88
CA ARG A 337 -8.06 24.06 12.13
C ARG A 337 -7.35 22.79 11.71
N LYS A 338 -7.76 21.66 12.29
CA LYS A 338 -7.29 20.33 11.89
C LYS A 338 -8.16 19.82 10.75
N ARG A 339 -7.59 19.64 9.55
CA ARG A 339 -8.27 19.02 8.41
C ARG A 339 -7.55 17.72 8.05
N MET A 340 -8.32 16.68 7.77
CA MET A 340 -7.78 15.46 7.19
C MET A 340 -7.39 15.74 5.74
N CYS A 341 -6.13 15.50 5.40
CA CYS A 341 -5.58 15.75 4.07
C CYS A 341 -5.75 14.52 3.18
N VAL A 342 -5.37 13.35 3.68
CA VAL A 342 -5.47 12.07 2.98
C VAL A 342 -5.61 10.93 3.98
N GLU A 343 -6.16 9.82 3.49
CA GLU A 343 -6.22 8.53 4.18
C GLU A 343 -5.83 7.42 3.19
N TRP A 344 -5.03 6.45 3.62
CA TRP A 344 -4.61 5.31 2.81
C TRP A 344 -4.65 4.00 3.60
N GLY A 345 -4.43 2.88 2.90
CA GLY A 345 -4.58 1.52 3.44
C GLY A 345 -5.82 0.80 2.92
N HIS A 346 -5.94 -0.51 3.12
CA HIS A 346 -7.04 -1.30 2.58
C HIS A 346 -8.40 -0.86 3.13
N VAL A 347 -8.47 -0.54 4.43
CA VAL A 347 -9.73 -0.10 5.06
C VAL A 347 -10.14 1.29 4.54
N ALA A 348 -9.18 2.20 4.38
CA ALA A 348 -9.43 3.53 3.82
C ALA A 348 -9.97 3.44 2.39
N ARG A 349 -9.36 2.58 1.56
CA ARG A 349 -9.83 2.33 0.18
C ARG A 349 -11.22 1.72 0.14
N ALA A 350 -11.52 0.79 1.05
CA ALA A 350 -12.86 0.22 1.14
C ALA A 350 -13.91 1.28 1.49
N ARG A 351 -13.60 2.19 2.43
CA ARG A 351 -14.46 3.33 2.76
C ARG A 351 -14.63 4.29 1.57
N GLN A 352 -13.55 4.66 0.91
CA GLN A 352 -13.59 5.57 -0.24
C GLN A 352 -14.46 5.02 -1.37
N ARG A 353 -14.32 3.73 -1.71
CA ARG A 353 -15.16 3.06 -2.72
C ARG A 353 -16.64 3.08 -2.35
N GLN A 354 -16.98 2.92 -1.07
CA GLN A 354 -18.37 2.99 -0.62
C GLN A 354 -18.95 4.41 -0.75
N ILE A 355 -18.16 5.45 -0.46
CA ILE A 355 -18.58 6.85 -0.61
C ILE A 355 -18.82 7.17 -2.09
N GLU A 356 -17.87 6.80 -2.95
CA GLU A 356 -17.98 7.02 -4.40
C GLU A 356 -19.17 6.26 -5.00
N ALA A 357 -19.40 5.01 -4.59
CA ALA A 357 -20.56 4.23 -5.02
C ALA A 357 -21.90 4.90 -4.65
N ARG A 358 -22.00 5.48 -3.44
CA ARG A 358 -23.21 6.23 -3.02
C ARG A 358 -23.44 7.48 -3.85
N LYS A 359 -22.38 8.27 -4.11
CA LYS A 359 -22.50 9.47 -4.97
C LYS A 359 -22.98 9.11 -6.37
N CYS A 360 -22.49 8.02 -6.96
CA CYS A 360 -22.96 7.55 -8.24
C CYS A 360 -24.44 7.14 -8.19
N GLN A 361 -24.87 6.44 -7.14
CA GLN A 361 -26.28 6.07 -6.96
C GLN A 361 -27.19 7.30 -6.82
N GLU A 362 -26.77 8.32 -6.06
CA GLU A 362 -27.50 9.58 -5.90
C GLU A 362 -27.64 10.33 -7.23
N LEU A 363 -26.58 10.42 -8.02
CA LEU A 363 -26.60 11.05 -9.35
C LEU A 363 -27.53 10.30 -10.32
N VAL A 364 -27.51 8.95 -10.30
CA VAL A 364 -28.40 8.13 -11.13
C VAL A 364 -29.86 8.33 -10.73
N ALA A 365 -30.16 8.41 -9.42
CA ALA A 365 -31.51 8.67 -8.93
C ALA A 365 -32.01 10.07 -9.31
N LEU A 366 -31.14 11.08 -9.27
CA LEU A 366 -31.46 12.44 -9.68
C LEU A 366 -31.80 12.52 -11.17
N ASN A 367 -31.01 11.85 -12.02
CA ASN A 367 -31.25 11.80 -13.47
C ASN A 367 -32.49 10.98 -13.86
N ALA A 368 -32.95 10.05 -13.00
CA ALA A 368 -34.17 9.28 -13.22
C ALA A 368 -35.44 10.01 -12.78
N THR A 369 -35.32 11.13 -12.07
CA THR A 369 -36.45 11.95 -11.59
C THR A 369 -36.63 13.26 -12.34
N MET A 370 -35.69 13.60 -13.24
CA MET A 370 -35.85 14.62 -14.29
C MET A 370 -36.40 13.97 -15.56
#